data_AF-A0A0B5NUZ8-F1
#
_entry.id   AF-A0A0B5NUZ8-F1
#
_cell.length_a   1.000
_cell.length_b   1.000
_cell.length_c   1.000
_cell.angle_alpha   90.00
_cell.angle_beta   90.00
_cell.angle_gamma   90.00
#
_symmetry.space_group_name_H-M   'P 1'
#
loop_
_entity.id
_entity.type
_entity.pdbx_description
1 polymer ?
#
loop_
_entity_poly.entity_id
_entity_poly.type
_entity_poly.pdbx_seq_one_letter_code
_entity_poly.pdbx_strand_id
1 'polypeptide(L)' 'MNRIVTVLLAIIIMGYSIYSWNATSELSMLILQTLLGFMLVSLGVQNFKNKENRSVGIVLLLVALYLIVVSLVKYLA' A
#
# COMPACT_ATOMS: atom_id res chain seq x y z
N MET A 1 4.26 -11.44 -16.80
CA MET A 1 4.52 -11.21 -15.36
C MET A 1 3.18 -11.30 -14.64
N ASN A 2 3.00 -12.27 -13.75
CA ASN A 2 1.67 -12.59 -13.21
C ASN A 2 1.19 -11.44 -12.29
N ARG A 3 0.05 -10.78 -12.60
CA ARG A 3 -0.48 -9.63 -11.82
C ARG A 3 -0.53 -9.91 -10.30
N ILE A 4 -0.83 -11.16 -9.96
CA ILE A 4 -0.90 -11.68 -8.59
C ILE A 4 0.46 -11.62 -7.87
N VAL A 5 1.55 -11.92 -8.57
CA VAL A 5 2.91 -11.87 -8.01
C VAL A 5 3.30 -10.45 -7.65
N THR A 6 2.90 -9.47 -8.47
CA THR A 6 3.15 -8.04 -8.19
C THR A 6 2.40 -7.57 -6.94
N VAL A 7 1.16 -8.03 -6.73
CA VAL A 7 0.39 -7.70 -5.53
C VAL A 7 1.01 -8.34 -4.28
N LEU A 8 1.39 -9.61 -4.35
CA LEU A 8 2.08 -10.30 -3.25
C LEU A 8 3.40 -9.62 -2.87
N LEU A 9 4.21 -9.25 -3.86
CA LEU A 9 5.47 -8.56 -3.62
C LEU A 9 5.25 -7.20 -2.94
N ALA A 10 4.22 -6.46 -3.37
CA ALA A 10 3.86 -5.18 -2.76
C ALA A 10 3.45 -5.34 -1.28
N ILE A 11 2.71 -6.40 -0.93
CA ILE A 11 2.32 -6.70 0.46
C ILE A 11 3.55 -7.07 1.31
N ILE A 12 4.50 -7.84 0.77
CA ILE A 12 5.72 -8.25 1.49
C ILE A 12 6.63 -7.05 1.76
N ILE A 13 6.89 -6.22 0.74
CA ILE A 13 7.67 -4.98 0.88
C ILE A 13 7.00 -4.05 1.89
N MET A 14 5.67 -3.96 1.84
CA MET A 14 4.87 -3.17 2.77
C MET A 14 4.98 -3.64 4.21
N GLY A 15 4.86 -4.95 4.47
CA GLY A 15 5.01 -5.51 5.80
C GLY A 15 6.42 -5.31 6.36
N TYR A 16 7.44 -5.49 5.53
CA TYR A 16 8.83 -5.26 5.90
C TYR A 16 9.10 -3.79 6.23
N SER A 17 8.59 -2.85 5.44
CA SER A 17 8.77 -1.42 5.70
C SER A 17 8.10 -0.95 6.99
N ILE A 18 6.94 -1.48 7.35
CA ILE A 18 6.30 -1.11 8.63
C ILE A 18 7.12 -1.64 9.81
N TYR A 19 7.65 -2.87 9.70
CA TYR A 19 8.40 -3.51 10.78
C TYR A 19 9.83 -2.99 10.94
N SER A 20 10.52 -2.67 9.85
CA SER A 20 11.92 -2.22 9.91
C SER A 20 12.06 -0.70 10.07
N TRP A 21 10.97 -0.01 10.46
CA TRP A 21 10.92 1.42 10.75
C TRP A 21 11.72 1.74 12.02
N ASN A 22 13.00 2.04 11.81
CA ASN A 22 13.93 2.53 12.83
C ASN A 22 14.03 4.07 12.74
N ALA A 23 14.28 4.73 13.88
CA ALA A 23 14.28 6.20 14.03
C ALA A 23 15.26 6.96 13.09
N THR A 24 16.22 6.25 12.48
CA THR A 24 17.17 6.82 11.52
C THR A 24 16.63 6.83 10.07
N SER A 25 15.59 6.07 9.77
CA SER A 25 15.09 5.81 8.40
C SER A 25 13.64 6.27 8.18
N GLU A 26 13.10 7.13 9.05
CA GLU A 26 11.68 7.49 9.07
C GLU A 26 11.22 8.15 7.77
N LEU A 27 12.03 9.07 7.23
CA LEU A 27 11.68 9.81 6.01
C LEU A 27 11.66 8.90 4.77
N SER A 28 12.64 8.00 4.62
CA SER A 28 12.76 7.13 3.45
C SER A 28 11.64 6.08 3.43
N MET A 29 11.21 5.59 4.60
CA MET A 29 10.08 4.68 4.71
C MET A 29 8.75 5.35 4.44
N LEU A 30 8.58 6.59 4.90
CA LEU A 30 7.36 7.36 4.66
C LEU A 30 7.19 7.68 3.16
N ILE A 31 8.28 7.99 2.47
CA ILE A 31 8.30 8.14 1.00
C ILE A 31 7.91 6.83 0.32
N LEU A 32 8.48 5.70 0.75
CA LEU A 32 8.18 4.39 0.17
C LEU A 32 6.70 4.00 0.38
N GLN A 33 6.19 4.21 1.59
CA GLN A 33 4.80 3.92 1.97
C GLN A 33 3.81 4.80 1.19
N THR A 34 4.16 6.07 0.97
CA THR A 34 3.38 7.00 0.16
C THR A 34 3.33 6.55 -1.31
N LEU A 35 4.48 6.18 -1.89
CA LEU A 35 4.56 5.66 -3.26
C LEU A 35 3.76 4.37 -3.44
N LEU A 36 3.88 3.43 -2.50
CA LEU A 36 3.10 2.19 -2.49
C LEU A 36 1.59 2.47 -2.36
N GLY A 37 1.20 3.43 -1.50
CA GLY A 37 -0.18 3.88 -1.38
C GLY A 37 -0.74 4.38 -2.71
N PHE A 38 -0.03 5.27 -3.41
CA PHE A 38 -0.46 5.79 -4.72
C PHE A 38 -0.60 4.67 -5.77
N MET A 39 0.32 3.71 -5.78
CA MET A 39 0.27 2.58 -6.71
C MET A 39 -0.93 1.67 -6.42
N LEU A 40 -1.21 1.39 -5.14
CA LEU A 40 -2.35 0.59 -4.71
C LEU A 40 -3.69 1.29 -4.98
N VAL A 41 -3.80 2.60 -4.78
CA VAL A 41 -5.00 3.38 -5.15
C VAL A 41 -5.23 3.30 -6.65
N SER A 42 -4.19 3.50 -7.46
CA SER A 42 -4.29 3.46 -8.92
C SER A 42 -4.77 2.10 -9.42
N LEU A 43 -4.19 1.01 -8.90
CA LEU A 43 -4.61 -0.35 -9.22
C LEU A 43 -5.99 -0.67 -8.65
N GLY A 44 -6.31 -0.19 -7.45
CA GLY A 44 -7.61 -0.36 -6.80
C GLY A 44 -8.74 0.26 -7.60
N VAL A 45 -8.58 1.52 -8.05
CA VAL A 45 -9.56 2.22 -8.89
C VAL A 45 -9.74 1.54 -10.25
N GLN A 46 -8.64 1.12 -10.89
CA GLN A 46 -8.70 0.40 -12.16
C GLN A 46 -9.46 -0.93 -12.03
N ASN A 47 -9.20 -1.71 -10.99
CA ASN A 47 -9.90 -2.98 -10.76
C ASN A 47 -11.33 -2.80 -10.22
N PHE A 48 -11.61 -1.72 -9.48
CA PHE A 48 -12.96 -1.40 -9.00
C PHE A 48 -13.91 -1.00 -10.14
N LYS A 49 -13.40 -0.27 -11.13
CA LYS A 49 -14.15 0.07 -12.35
C LYS A 49 -14.48 -1.17 -13.20
N ASN A 50 -13.68 -2.23 -13.10
CA ASN A 50 -13.93 -3.47 -13.82
C ASN A 50 -14.89 -4.36 -13.00
N LYS A 51 -16.10 -4.61 -13.51
CA LYS A 51 -17.16 -5.35 -12.79
C LYS A 51 -16.72 -6.77 -12.37
N GLU A 52 -15.82 -7.39 -13.12
CA GLU A 52 -15.35 -8.75 -12.87
C GLU A 52 -14.36 -8.83 -11.69
N ASN A 53 -13.54 -7.79 -11.51
CA ASN A 53 -12.49 -7.75 -10.47
C ASN A 53 -12.80 -6.73 -9.36
N ARG A 54 -14.08 -6.34 -9.22
CA ARG A 54 -14.50 -5.27 -8.32
C ARG A 54 -14.09 -5.54 -6.87
N SER A 55 -14.20 -6.79 -6.42
CA SER A 55 -13.81 -7.22 -5.06
C SER A 55 -12.32 -7.00 -4.81
N VAL A 56 -11.46 -7.31 -5.78
CA VAL A 56 -10.01 -7.07 -5.70
C VAL A 56 -9.73 -5.57 -5.64
N GLY A 57 -10.45 -4.77 -6.42
CA GLY A 57 -10.38 -3.31 -6.35
C GLY A 57 -10.69 -2.76 -4.96
N ILE A 58 -11.75 -3.24 -4.32
CA ILE A 58 -12.14 -2.83 -2.95
C ILE A 58 -11.05 -3.19 -1.94
N VAL A 59 -10.51 -4.41 -2.00
CA VAL A 59 -9.43 -4.85 -1.10
C VAL A 59 -8.20 -3.96 -1.25
N LEU A 60 -7.78 -3.66 -2.49
CA LEU A 60 -6.63 -2.78 -2.75
C LEU A 60 -6.85 -1.36 -2.20
N LEU A 61 -8.07 -0.82 -2.31
CA LEU A 61 -8.41 0.50 -1.77
C LEU A 61 -8.41 0.52 -0.23
N LEU A 62 -8.92 -0.53 0.42
CA LEU A 62 -8.89 -0.66 1.88
C LEU A 62 -7.45 -0.74 2.41
N VAL A 63 -6.59 -1.52 1.74
CA VAL A 63 -5.17 -1.63 2.09
C VAL A 63 -4.45 -0.29 1.93
N ALA A 64 -4.74 0.45 0.86
CA ALA A 64 -4.19 1.79 0.66
C ALA A 64 -4.65 2.77 1.76
N LEU A 65 -5.91 2.68 2.18
CA LEU A 65 -6.45 3.52 3.25
C LEU A 65 -5.76 3.23 4.59
N TYR A 66 -5.56 1.94 4.90
CA TYR A 66 -4.83 1.50 6.08
C TYR A 66 -3.40 2.06 6.11
N LEU A 67 -2.69 2.05 4.98
CA LEU A 67 -1.35 2.63 4.88
C LEU A 67 -1.31 4.11 5.20
N ILE A 68 -2.25 4.88 4.67
CA ILE A 68 -2.32 6.32 4.91
C ILE A 68 -2.56 6.59 6.40
N VAL A 69 -3.49 5.86 7.01
CA VAL A 69 -3.80 6.00 8.45
C VAL A 69 -2.61 5.61 9.32
N VAL A 70 -1.96 4.47 9.09
CA VAL A 70 -0.78 4.04 9.86
C VAL A 70 0.36 5.06 9.72
N SER A 71 0.58 5.58 8.51
CA SER A 71 1.62 6.59 8.28
C SER A 71 1.30 7.92 8.98
N LEU A 72 0.02 8.34 8.98
CA LEU A 72 -0.42 9.54 9.69
C LEU A 72 -0.25 9.37 11.21
N VAL A 73 -0.69 8.25 11.78
CA VAL A 73 -0.56 7.98 13.22
C VAL A 73 0.91 7.99 13.64
N LYS A 74 1.80 7.33 12.88
CA LYS A 74 3.23 7.31 13.23
C LYS A 74 3.99 8.61 12.99
N TYR A 75 3.49 9.49 12.12
CA TYR A 75 4.13 10.79 11.87
C TYR A 75 3.59 11.89 12.78
N LEU A 76 2.33 11.78 13.22
CA LEU A 76 1.66 12.77 14.07
C LEU A 76 1.70 12.44 15.58
N ALA A 77 1.98 11.19 15.95
CA ALA A 77 2.13 10.74 17.35
C ALA A 77 3.59 10.53 17.71
#